data_AF-A0A1J9QJ37-F1
#
_entry.id   AF-A0A1J9QJ37-F1
#
_cell.length_a   1.000
_cell.length_b   1.000
_cell.length_c   1.000
_cell.angle_alpha   90.00
_cell.angle_beta   90.00
_cell.angle_gamma   90.00
#
_symmetry.space_group_name_H-M   'P 1'
#
loop_
_entity.id
_entity.type
_entity.pdbx_description
1 polymer ?
#
loop_
_entity_poly.entity_id
_entity_poly.type
_entity_poly.pdbx_seq_one_letter_code
_entity_poly.pdbx_strand_id
1 'polypeptide(L)'
;MPRDPLIGLVGKPSSGKSTTLNSFTTIDPQRAIGYLQVDCACKRFDVSDKCRPNYGGCHGGRRSVPIELLDVAGLVPGAHEGKGLGNKFLDDLRHADALIHVVDVSGTTDAEGKATRGYDPSQDIVWLKSEIVNWILGNLMEKWGSIKRRHTATKATPVETLQNQFSGYGSTSNIVSLCLDRLDIKEPLQEWSDETIERVVVAFIDEKFPTVLALNKIDHPDADKNISKIAKVQDPQSIVLCSAISEVFLRKLAKQGYIKYVEGSDFIDTREDLIDMGDPEGGGLKEMDEKLKNRVENLKDLVLYRFGSTGVVQVLSRAAEILGLVAIFPVRNIHTFASGTGAANGVFKDCVLVKKNSTVGDVARKVMGDVPIAYIEGAGGTRVSEDEIVSTGKYDILSFKVGR
;
A
#
# COMPACT_ATOMS: atom_id res chain seq x y z
N MET A 1 20.01 -6.11 3.49
CA MET A 1 19.36 -4.91 4.05
C MET A 1 17.85 -5.06 3.92
N PRO A 2 17.06 -4.77 4.97
CA PRO A 2 15.62 -4.74 4.84
C PRO A 2 15.23 -3.62 3.87
N ARG A 3 14.79 -4.01 2.66
CA ARG A 3 14.29 -3.09 1.63
C ARG A 3 13.04 -2.38 2.12
N ASP A 4 12.77 -1.21 1.56
CA ASP A 4 11.49 -0.54 1.82
C ASP A 4 10.33 -1.36 1.24
N PRO A 5 9.17 -1.38 1.91
CA PRO A 5 7.97 -2.02 1.38
C PRO A 5 7.60 -1.39 0.03
N LEU A 6 7.37 -2.23 -0.97
CA LEU A 6 6.97 -1.81 -2.31
C LEU A 6 5.52 -2.24 -2.58
N ILE A 7 4.65 -1.29 -2.91
CA ILE A 7 3.26 -1.59 -3.28
C ILE A 7 3.09 -1.42 -4.80
N GLY A 8 2.63 -2.48 -5.47
CA GLY A 8 2.36 -2.46 -6.91
C GLY A 8 0.93 -2.02 -7.21
N LEU A 9 0.76 -1.03 -8.09
CA LEU A 9 -0.55 -0.65 -8.60
C LEU A 9 -0.83 -1.42 -9.90
N VAL A 10 -1.95 -2.13 -9.94
CA VAL A 10 -2.35 -3.00 -11.05
C VAL A 10 -3.78 -2.71 -11.46
N GLY A 11 -4.13 -3.06 -12.69
CA GLY A 11 -5.46 -2.89 -13.25
C GLY A 11 -5.41 -2.79 -14.76
N LYS A 12 -6.56 -3.01 -15.39
CA LYS A 12 -6.70 -2.85 -16.84
C LYS A 12 -6.48 -1.39 -17.27
N PRO A 13 -6.19 -1.13 -18.56
CA PRO A 13 -6.22 0.22 -19.12
C PRO A 13 -7.53 0.95 -18.80
N SER A 14 -7.47 2.26 -18.63
CA SER A 14 -8.65 3.12 -18.37
C SER A 14 -9.39 2.88 -17.05
N SER A 15 -8.88 2.02 -16.16
CA SER A 15 -9.40 1.82 -14.79
C SER A 15 -9.18 3.02 -13.85
N GLY A 16 -8.26 3.92 -14.24
CA GLY A 16 -7.83 5.06 -13.42
C GLY A 16 -6.56 4.81 -12.61
N LYS A 17 -5.86 3.69 -12.83
CA LYS A 17 -4.58 3.33 -12.20
C LYS A 17 -3.57 4.49 -12.13
N SER A 18 -3.24 5.10 -13.27
CA SER A 18 -2.26 6.20 -13.32
C SER A 18 -2.77 7.47 -12.63
N THR A 19 -4.08 7.72 -12.65
CA THR A 19 -4.69 8.82 -11.88
C THR A 19 -4.55 8.57 -10.39
N THR A 20 -4.81 7.34 -9.93
CA THR A 20 -4.61 6.93 -8.54
C THR A 20 -3.15 7.04 -8.13
N LEU A 21 -2.21 6.61 -8.98
CA LEU A 21 -0.78 6.77 -8.70
C LEU A 21 -0.39 8.25 -8.55
N ASN A 22 -0.79 9.09 -9.50
CA ASN A 22 -0.51 10.52 -9.48
C ASN A 22 -1.14 11.23 -8.28
N SER A 23 -2.23 10.67 -7.72
CA SER A 23 -2.80 11.19 -6.48
C SER A 23 -1.98 10.81 -5.24
N PHE A 24 -1.11 9.80 -5.29
CA PHE A 24 -0.20 9.46 -4.19
C PHE A 24 1.12 10.22 -4.24
N THR A 25 1.55 10.67 -5.41
CA THR A 25 2.93 11.07 -5.68
C THR A 25 3.03 12.55 -6.02
N THR A 26 4.20 13.14 -5.79
CA THR A 26 4.47 14.55 -6.14
C THR A 26 5.25 14.70 -7.45
N ILE A 27 5.79 13.60 -8.00
CA ILE A 27 6.62 13.54 -9.22
C ILE A 27 6.28 12.23 -9.95
N ASP A 28 6.40 12.22 -11.27
CA ASP A 28 6.12 11.07 -12.16
C ASP A 28 7.41 10.33 -12.58
N PRO A 29 7.84 9.30 -11.83
CA PRO A 29 8.65 8.20 -12.37
C PRO A 29 7.96 6.83 -12.21
N GLN A 30 8.36 5.86 -13.05
CA GLN A 30 7.89 4.46 -13.04
C GLN A 30 7.99 3.77 -11.65
N ARG A 31 8.92 4.23 -10.82
CA ARG A 31 8.90 4.06 -9.36
C ARG A 31 8.61 5.40 -8.72
N ALA A 32 7.51 5.48 -7.99
CA ALA A 32 7.06 6.71 -7.41
C ALA A 32 7.08 6.62 -5.88
N ILE A 33 7.32 7.75 -5.21
CA ILE A 33 7.25 7.82 -3.75
C ILE A 33 5.86 8.34 -3.39
N GLY A 34 5.05 7.46 -2.80
CA GLY A 34 3.78 7.82 -2.18
C GLY A 34 3.97 8.28 -0.74
N TYR A 35 2.96 8.94 -0.17
CA TYR A 35 2.95 9.34 1.23
C TYR A 35 1.84 8.64 2.00
N LEU A 36 2.20 7.66 2.82
CA LEU A 36 1.31 6.96 3.72
C LEU A 36 1.01 7.83 4.94
N GLN A 37 -0.26 8.02 5.27
CA GLN A 37 -0.67 8.73 6.48
C GLN A 37 -0.65 7.77 7.68
N VAL A 38 0.17 8.05 8.69
CA VAL A 38 0.26 7.28 9.93
C VAL A 38 0.05 8.17 11.14
N ASP A 39 -0.37 7.58 12.26
CA ASP A 39 -0.40 8.29 13.53
C ASP A 39 1.02 8.57 14.02
N CYS A 40 1.31 9.84 14.28
CA CYS A 40 2.62 10.27 14.72
C CYS A 40 2.76 10.08 16.23
N ALA A 41 3.93 9.58 16.65
CA ALA A 41 4.29 9.51 18.06
C ALA A 41 4.19 10.87 18.78
N CYS A 42 4.40 12.00 18.09
CA CYS A 42 4.36 13.33 18.69
C CYS A 42 3.05 13.65 19.41
N LYS A 43 1.92 13.09 18.95
CA LYS A 43 0.60 13.28 19.56
C LYS A 43 0.53 12.66 20.96
N ARG A 44 1.18 11.52 21.18
CA ARG A 44 1.23 10.84 22.49
C ARG A 44 1.99 11.63 23.56
N PHE A 45 2.81 12.60 23.16
CA PHE A 45 3.65 13.39 24.05
C PHE A 45 3.34 14.90 23.99
N ASP A 46 2.25 15.29 23.32
CA ASP A 46 1.83 16.68 23.17
C ASP A 46 2.93 17.61 22.62
N VAL A 47 3.69 17.13 21.64
CA VAL A 47 4.79 17.87 20.98
C VAL A 47 4.58 18.00 19.48
N SER A 48 3.32 17.93 19.02
CA SER A 48 2.95 18.08 17.61
C SER A 48 3.49 19.37 16.99
N ASP A 49 3.42 20.49 17.72
CA ASP A 49 3.89 21.80 17.24
C ASP A 49 5.41 21.87 17.05
N LYS A 50 6.15 20.97 17.69
CA LYS A 50 7.62 20.85 17.59
C LYS A 50 8.03 19.76 16.59
N CYS A 51 7.09 18.97 16.07
CA CYS A 51 7.38 17.90 15.11
C CYS A 51 7.89 18.51 13.81
N ARG A 52 9.09 18.10 13.37
CA ARG A 52 9.72 18.61 12.14
C ARG A 52 10.27 17.43 11.33
N PRO A 53 9.39 16.70 10.61
CA PRO A 53 9.81 15.58 9.76
C PRO A 53 10.83 16.00 8.71
N ASN A 54 11.83 15.15 8.44
CA ASN A 54 12.78 15.35 7.34
C ASN A 54 12.13 15.11 5.97
N TYR A 55 11.13 14.22 5.92
CA TYR A 55 10.37 13.86 4.73
C TYR A 55 8.88 13.96 5.02
N GLY A 56 8.08 14.36 4.02
CA GLY A 56 6.65 14.56 4.18
C GLY A 56 6.31 15.73 5.11
N GLY A 57 5.22 15.59 5.85
CA GLY A 57 4.73 16.60 6.80
C GLY A 57 4.08 15.94 8.02
N CYS A 58 3.84 16.72 9.05
CA CYS A 58 3.06 16.29 10.21
C CYS A 58 2.06 17.38 10.59
N HIS A 59 0.77 17.05 10.51
CA HIS A 59 -0.33 17.98 10.77
C HIS A 59 -1.33 17.33 11.72
N GLY A 60 -1.63 17.98 12.85
CA GLY A 60 -2.58 17.46 13.84
C GLY A 60 -2.20 16.09 14.42
N GLY A 61 -0.91 15.74 14.42
CA GLY A 61 -0.43 14.43 14.86
C GLY A 61 -0.59 13.31 13.82
N ARG A 62 -1.01 13.60 12.58
CA ARG A 62 -0.91 12.67 11.44
C ARG A 62 0.36 12.97 10.66
N ARG A 63 1.10 11.93 10.28
CA ARG A 63 2.39 12.03 9.59
C ARG A 63 2.33 11.39 8.21
N SER A 64 2.81 12.12 7.21
CA SER A 64 3.09 11.61 5.87
C SER A 64 4.44 10.89 5.87
N VAL A 65 4.44 9.56 5.70
CA VAL A 65 5.65 8.73 5.64
C VAL A 65 5.86 8.23 4.21
N PRO A 66 7.05 8.40 3.62
CA PRO A 66 7.32 7.94 2.27
C PRO A 66 7.20 6.40 2.17
N ILE A 67 6.60 5.92 1.08
CA ILE A 67 6.51 4.50 0.73
C ILE A 67 6.73 4.33 -0.77
N GLU A 68 7.41 3.25 -1.16
CA GLU A 68 7.67 2.99 -2.58
C GLU A 68 6.40 2.44 -3.26
N LEU A 69 6.07 3.02 -4.40
CA LEU A 69 4.99 2.59 -5.28
C LEU A 69 5.58 2.21 -6.63
N LEU A 70 5.06 1.12 -7.21
CA LEU A 70 5.38 0.67 -8.55
C LEU A 70 4.16 0.83 -9.44
N ASP A 71 4.28 1.60 -10.52
CA ASP A 71 3.26 1.59 -11.56
C ASP A 71 3.47 0.38 -12.45
N VAL A 72 2.62 -0.62 -12.30
CA VAL A 72 2.69 -1.79 -13.17
C VAL A 72 1.88 -1.49 -14.43
N ALA A 73 2.46 -1.73 -15.61
CA ALA A 73 1.83 -1.40 -16.89
C ALA A 73 0.41 -1.99 -17.00
N GLY A 74 -0.49 -1.33 -17.74
CA GLY A 74 -1.86 -1.82 -17.89
C GLY A 74 -1.87 -3.22 -18.52
N LEU A 75 -2.40 -4.21 -17.80
CA LEU A 75 -2.55 -5.57 -18.33
C LEU A 75 -3.74 -5.65 -19.28
N VAL A 76 -3.60 -6.49 -20.31
CA VAL A 76 -4.71 -6.94 -21.15
C VAL A 76 -4.80 -8.47 -21.09
N PRO A 77 -5.98 -9.07 -21.30
CA PRO A 77 -6.13 -10.52 -21.24
C PRO A 77 -5.15 -11.30 -22.12
N GLY A 78 -4.59 -12.40 -21.59
CA GLY A 78 -3.60 -13.24 -22.26
C GLY A 78 -2.14 -12.77 -22.09
N ALA A 79 -1.86 -11.93 -21.08
CA ALA A 79 -0.51 -11.44 -20.80
C ALA A 79 0.45 -12.56 -20.37
N HIS A 80 -0.04 -13.56 -19.64
CA HIS A 80 0.76 -14.75 -19.26
C HIS A 80 1.23 -15.59 -20.46
N GLU A 81 0.54 -15.53 -21.60
CA GLU A 81 0.93 -16.21 -22.85
C GLU A 81 2.03 -15.45 -23.62
N GLY A 82 2.54 -14.34 -23.06
CA GLY A 82 3.54 -13.50 -23.71
C GLY A 82 2.95 -12.51 -24.73
N LYS A 83 1.63 -12.30 -24.75
CA LYS A 83 1.01 -11.23 -25.57
C LYS A 83 1.38 -9.86 -25.00
N GLY A 84 1.83 -8.96 -25.88
CA GLY A 84 2.14 -7.57 -25.54
C GLY A 84 3.35 -7.41 -24.60
N LEU A 85 3.22 -6.54 -23.59
CA LEU A 85 4.24 -6.28 -22.56
C LEU A 85 4.15 -7.23 -21.34
N GLY A 86 3.33 -8.28 -21.42
CA GLY A 86 2.90 -9.12 -20.29
C GLY A 86 4.03 -9.76 -19.46
N ASN A 87 5.06 -10.31 -20.09
CA ASN A 87 6.18 -10.90 -19.35
C ASN A 87 6.99 -9.87 -18.54
N LYS A 88 7.18 -8.65 -19.09
CA LYS A 88 7.84 -7.56 -18.35
C LYS A 88 6.99 -7.10 -17.17
N PHE A 89 5.66 -7.05 -17.34
CA PHE A 89 4.72 -6.72 -16.27
C PHE A 89 4.79 -7.71 -15.10
N LEU A 90 4.78 -9.01 -15.41
CA LEU A 90 4.80 -10.05 -14.38
C LEU A 90 6.15 -10.05 -13.65
N ASP A 91 7.24 -9.77 -14.38
CA ASP A 91 8.55 -9.55 -13.77
C ASP A 91 8.62 -8.32 -12.86
N ASP A 92 7.88 -7.24 -13.16
CA ASP A 92 7.77 -6.08 -12.27
C ASP A 92 7.01 -6.44 -10.98
N LEU A 93 5.93 -7.23 -11.06
CA LEU A 93 5.16 -7.68 -9.88
C LEU A 93 5.98 -8.46 -8.88
N ARG A 94 6.99 -9.19 -9.37
CA ARG A 94 7.96 -9.95 -8.56
C ARG A 94 8.49 -9.17 -7.35
N HIS A 95 8.67 -7.86 -7.51
CA HIS A 95 9.25 -7.00 -6.50
C HIS A 95 8.21 -6.43 -5.53
N ALA A 96 6.92 -6.45 -5.86
CA ALA A 96 5.87 -5.94 -5.00
C ALA A 96 5.70 -6.82 -3.74
N ASP A 97 5.51 -6.18 -2.59
CA ASP A 97 5.12 -6.83 -1.34
C ASP A 97 3.60 -6.96 -1.21
N ALA A 98 2.84 -6.04 -1.80
CA ALA A 98 1.38 -6.07 -1.90
C ALA A 98 0.92 -5.41 -3.19
N LEU A 99 -0.34 -5.66 -3.55
CA LEU A 99 -0.97 -5.07 -4.74
C LEU A 99 -2.13 -4.16 -4.37
N ILE A 100 -2.28 -3.07 -5.11
CA ILE A 100 -3.51 -2.29 -5.20
C ILE A 100 -4.09 -2.55 -6.58
N HIS A 101 -5.18 -3.31 -6.64
CA HIS A 101 -5.94 -3.52 -7.85
C HIS A 101 -6.98 -2.42 -8.04
N VAL A 102 -6.72 -1.53 -8.98
CA VAL A 102 -7.65 -0.46 -9.36
C VAL A 102 -8.69 -1.01 -10.32
N VAL A 103 -9.95 -1.06 -9.86
CA VAL A 103 -11.10 -1.63 -10.57
C VAL A 103 -12.05 -0.50 -10.96
N ASP A 104 -12.47 -0.47 -12.23
CA ASP A 104 -13.42 0.53 -12.72
C ASP A 104 -14.86 0.16 -12.36
N VAL A 105 -15.37 0.66 -11.23
CA VAL A 105 -16.73 0.30 -10.80
C VAL A 105 -17.84 1.01 -11.55
N SER A 106 -17.53 1.98 -12.43
CA SER A 106 -18.55 2.60 -13.29
C SER A 106 -19.12 1.62 -14.32
N GLY A 107 -18.38 0.55 -14.66
CA GLY A 107 -18.74 -0.37 -15.75
C GLY A 107 -18.73 0.28 -17.14
N THR A 108 -18.04 1.42 -17.30
CA THR A 108 -17.97 2.17 -18.56
C THR A 108 -16.77 1.78 -19.43
N THR A 109 -15.94 0.84 -18.98
CA THR A 109 -14.82 0.28 -19.75
C THR A 109 -14.86 -1.25 -19.77
N ASP A 110 -14.56 -1.85 -20.92
CA ASP A 110 -14.48 -3.31 -21.09
C ASP A 110 -13.12 -3.85 -20.61
N ALA A 111 -12.85 -5.15 -20.82
CA ALA A 111 -11.61 -5.79 -20.38
C ALA A 111 -10.34 -5.23 -21.06
N GLU A 112 -10.47 -4.60 -22.24
CA GLU A 112 -9.35 -3.96 -22.95
C GLU A 112 -9.21 -2.47 -22.58
N GLY A 113 -10.10 -1.95 -21.73
CA GLY A 113 -10.15 -0.54 -21.36
C GLY A 113 -10.82 0.35 -22.40
N LYS A 114 -11.55 -0.24 -23.36
CA LYS A 114 -12.34 0.51 -24.36
C LYS A 114 -13.69 0.89 -23.77
N ALA A 115 -14.24 2.02 -24.23
CA ALA A 115 -15.53 2.51 -23.77
C ALA A 115 -16.65 1.49 -24.05
N THR A 116 -17.44 1.19 -23.03
CA THR A 116 -18.59 0.28 -23.11
C THR A 116 -19.68 0.73 -22.14
N ARG A 117 -20.78 -0.02 -22.07
CA ARG A 117 -21.86 0.20 -21.10
C ARG A 117 -22.25 -1.10 -20.42
N GLY A 118 -22.39 -1.06 -19.10
CA GLY A 118 -22.87 -2.19 -18.32
C GLY A 118 -21.87 -3.34 -18.23
N TYR A 119 -20.58 -3.08 -18.40
CA TYR A 119 -19.55 -4.08 -18.12
C TYR A 119 -19.55 -4.44 -16.64
N ASP A 120 -19.29 -5.71 -16.35
CA ASP A 120 -19.29 -6.27 -15.01
C ASP A 120 -17.88 -6.26 -14.40
N PRO A 121 -17.54 -5.31 -13.50
CA PRO A 121 -16.16 -5.12 -13.06
C PRO A 121 -15.65 -6.25 -12.15
N SER A 122 -16.54 -7.13 -11.64
CA SER A 122 -16.08 -8.33 -10.91
C SER A 122 -15.27 -9.28 -11.79
N GLN A 123 -15.47 -9.22 -13.11
CA GLN A 123 -14.69 -10.03 -14.06
C GLN A 123 -13.23 -9.60 -14.09
N ASP A 124 -12.94 -8.29 -13.94
CA ASP A 124 -11.56 -7.78 -13.89
C ASP A 124 -10.82 -8.34 -12.66
N ILE A 125 -11.50 -8.45 -11.51
CA ILE A 125 -10.94 -8.98 -10.26
C ILE A 125 -10.52 -10.45 -10.43
N VAL A 126 -11.43 -11.27 -10.96
CA VAL A 126 -11.16 -12.70 -11.20
C VAL A 126 -10.03 -12.86 -12.21
N TRP A 127 -10.12 -12.12 -13.31
CA TRP A 127 -9.16 -12.20 -14.40
C TRP A 127 -7.73 -11.88 -13.94
N LEU A 128 -7.51 -10.80 -13.20
CA LEU A 128 -6.16 -10.44 -12.73
C LEU A 128 -5.55 -11.57 -11.89
N LYS A 129 -6.33 -12.14 -10.96
CA LYS A 129 -5.85 -13.26 -10.13
C LYS A 129 -5.50 -14.46 -11.00
N SER A 130 -6.35 -14.81 -11.97
CA SER A 130 -6.10 -15.91 -12.90
C SER A 130 -4.83 -15.71 -13.74
N GLU A 131 -4.53 -14.49 -14.21
CA GLU A 131 -3.29 -14.21 -14.97
C GLU A 131 -2.04 -14.46 -14.12
N ILE A 132 -2.03 -14.02 -12.86
CA ILE A 132 -0.90 -14.23 -11.95
C ILE A 132 -0.73 -15.72 -11.62
N VAL A 133 -1.84 -16.43 -11.39
CA VAL A 133 -1.83 -17.90 -11.16
C VAL A 133 -1.26 -18.62 -12.38
N ASN A 134 -1.79 -18.35 -13.57
CA ASN A 134 -1.36 -19.04 -14.79
C ASN A 134 0.11 -18.79 -15.11
N TRP A 135 0.62 -17.59 -14.84
CA TRP A 135 2.04 -17.30 -15.02
C TRP A 135 2.94 -18.14 -14.11
N ILE A 136 2.66 -18.15 -12.81
CA ILE A 136 3.49 -18.88 -11.84
C ILE A 136 3.34 -20.39 -12.04
N LEU A 137 2.11 -20.85 -12.25
CA LEU A 137 1.81 -22.25 -12.53
C LEU A 137 2.49 -22.72 -13.81
N GLY A 138 2.42 -21.95 -14.90
CA GLY A 138 3.08 -22.27 -16.16
C GLY A 138 4.59 -22.44 -16.01
N ASN A 139 5.25 -21.49 -15.34
CA ASN A 139 6.70 -21.57 -15.07
C ASN A 139 7.08 -22.78 -14.20
N LEU A 140 6.23 -23.13 -13.24
CA LEU A 140 6.45 -24.28 -12.35
C LEU A 140 6.26 -25.61 -13.11
N MET A 141 5.19 -25.72 -13.89
CA MET A 141 4.80 -26.93 -14.62
C MET A 141 5.79 -27.27 -15.73
N GLU A 142 6.36 -26.27 -16.42
CA GLU A 142 7.42 -26.47 -17.43
C GLU A 142 8.60 -27.28 -16.87
N LYS A 143 8.91 -27.11 -15.58
CA LYS A 143 10.06 -27.73 -14.91
C LYS A 143 9.68 -28.84 -13.93
N TRP A 144 8.39 -29.13 -13.75
CA TRP A 144 7.89 -29.99 -12.67
C TRP A 144 8.50 -31.39 -12.67
N GLY A 145 8.65 -32.02 -13.84
CA GLY A 145 9.28 -33.35 -13.96
C GLY A 145 10.75 -33.37 -13.50
N SER A 146 11.49 -32.27 -13.65
CA SER A 146 12.85 -32.14 -13.12
C SER A 146 12.87 -31.84 -11.62
N ILE A 147 11.93 -31.01 -11.16
CA ILE A 147 11.75 -30.63 -9.75
C ILE A 147 11.46 -31.89 -8.92
N LYS A 148 10.50 -32.72 -9.34
CA LYS A 148 10.15 -33.98 -8.67
C LYS A 148 11.36 -34.91 -8.51
N ARG A 149 12.08 -35.16 -9.61
CA ARG A 149 13.28 -36.02 -9.60
C ARG A 149 14.35 -35.52 -8.64
N ARG A 150 14.61 -34.21 -8.65
CA ARG A 150 15.60 -33.60 -7.74
C ARG A 150 15.15 -33.68 -6.29
N HIS A 151 13.89 -33.36 -5.99
CA HIS A 151 13.32 -33.45 -4.64
C HIS A 151 13.49 -34.85 -4.03
N THR A 152 13.15 -35.90 -4.78
CA THR A 152 13.32 -37.30 -4.32
C THR A 152 14.79 -37.68 -4.17
N ALA A 153 15.65 -37.27 -5.10
CA ALA A 153 17.08 -37.60 -5.05
C ALA A 153 17.81 -36.93 -3.87
N THR A 154 17.48 -35.67 -3.57
CA THR A 154 18.12 -34.92 -2.47
C THR A 154 17.42 -35.12 -1.12
N LYS A 155 16.25 -35.78 -1.09
CA LYS A 155 15.40 -35.91 0.10
C LYS A 155 15.11 -34.55 0.76
N ALA A 156 14.95 -33.51 -0.07
CA ALA A 156 14.63 -32.17 0.42
C ALA A 156 13.21 -32.13 0.98
N THR A 157 12.91 -31.18 1.85
CA THR A 157 11.53 -30.95 2.30
C THR A 157 10.69 -30.28 1.20
N PRO A 158 9.35 -30.39 1.20
CA PRO A 158 8.49 -29.64 0.28
C PRO A 158 8.71 -28.13 0.38
N VAL A 159 8.94 -27.62 1.59
CA VAL A 159 9.24 -26.20 1.85
C VAL A 159 10.49 -25.76 1.11
N GLU A 160 11.60 -26.49 1.25
CA GLU A 160 12.86 -26.17 0.54
C GLU A 160 12.71 -26.27 -0.98
N THR A 161 12.01 -27.31 -1.47
CA THR A 161 11.79 -27.49 -2.91
C THR A 161 11.04 -26.30 -3.51
N LEU A 162 9.91 -25.93 -2.90
CA LEU A 162 9.06 -24.85 -3.41
C LEU A 162 9.68 -23.47 -3.17
N GLN A 163 10.36 -23.25 -2.04
CA GLN A 163 11.07 -22.01 -1.79
C GLN A 163 12.11 -21.76 -2.88
N ASN A 164 12.83 -22.79 -3.34
CA ASN A 164 13.76 -22.64 -4.45
C ASN A 164 13.07 -22.21 -5.75
N GLN A 165 11.87 -22.74 -6.05
CA GLN A 165 11.12 -22.37 -7.25
C GLN A 165 10.51 -20.97 -7.15
N PHE A 166 10.03 -20.60 -5.97
CA PHE A 166 9.38 -19.32 -5.72
C PHE A 166 10.34 -18.21 -5.26
N SER A 167 11.63 -18.53 -5.09
CA SER A 167 12.68 -17.56 -4.75
C SER A 167 12.75 -16.40 -5.73
N GLY A 168 12.50 -16.70 -7.01
CA GLY A 168 12.39 -15.71 -8.07
C GLY A 168 11.32 -14.66 -7.79
N TYR A 169 10.25 -14.99 -7.08
CA TYR A 169 9.13 -14.12 -6.70
C TYR A 169 9.28 -13.47 -5.32
N GLY A 170 10.47 -13.53 -4.72
CA GLY A 170 10.69 -12.98 -3.37
C GLY A 170 10.08 -13.82 -2.25
N SER A 171 9.85 -15.12 -2.50
CA SER A 171 9.37 -16.05 -1.47
C SER A 171 10.44 -16.38 -0.43
N THR A 172 9.99 -16.59 0.80
CA THR A 172 10.82 -17.07 1.91
C THR A 172 10.31 -18.44 2.38
N SER A 173 11.14 -19.21 3.08
CA SER A 173 10.71 -20.50 3.65
C SER A 173 9.48 -20.35 4.55
N ASN A 174 9.36 -19.22 5.25
CA ASN A 174 8.21 -18.92 6.11
C ASN A 174 6.93 -18.79 5.29
N ILE A 175 6.95 -18.05 4.17
CA ILE A 175 5.78 -17.91 3.28
C ILE A 175 5.34 -19.28 2.79
N VAL A 176 6.29 -20.09 2.29
CA VAL A 176 5.98 -21.44 1.78
C VAL A 176 5.43 -22.34 2.88
N SER A 177 6.00 -22.31 4.10
CA SER A 177 5.49 -23.06 5.24
C SER A 177 4.04 -22.67 5.54
N LEU A 178 3.75 -21.37 5.69
CA LEU A 178 2.37 -20.90 5.94
C LEU A 178 1.39 -21.36 4.86
N CYS A 179 1.80 -21.33 3.58
CA CYS A 179 0.97 -21.82 2.48
C CYS A 179 0.66 -23.31 2.60
N LEU A 180 1.69 -24.14 2.85
CA LEU A 180 1.52 -25.59 2.95
C LEU A 180 0.73 -25.98 4.20
N ASP A 181 1.01 -25.34 5.33
CA ASP A 181 0.32 -25.56 6.60
C ASP A 181 -1.18 -25.25 6.47
N ARG A 182 -1.54 -24.17 5.74
CA ARG A 182 -2.94 -23.83 5.45
C ARG A 182 -3.65 -24.87 4.60
N LEU A 183 -2.95 -25.48 3.65
CA LEU A 183 -3.55 -26.42 2.71
C LEU A 183 -3.69 -27.85 3.29
N ASP A 184 -3.01 -28.16 4.40
CA ASP A 184 -2.98 -29.48 5.06
C ASP A 184 -2.77 -30.64 4.06
N ILE A 185 -1.83 -30.46 3.13
CA ILE A 185 -1.51 -31.47 2.11
C ILE A 185 -0.70 -32.58 2.78
N LYS A 186 -1.20 -33.82 2.69
CA LYS A 186 -0.60 -34.99 3.35
C LYS A 186 0.19 -35.85 2.38
N GLU A 187 -0.20 -35.77 1.12
CA GLU A 187 0.43 -36.45 0.01
C GLU A 187 1.86 -35.92 -0.17
N PRO A 188 2.83 -36.81 -0.39
CA PRO A 188 4.20 -36.38 -0.61
C PRO A 188 4.31 -35.67 -1.97
N LEU A 189 5.24 -34.70 -2.08
CA LEU A 189 5.31 -33.78 -3.23
C LEU A 189 5.38 -34.48 -4.59
N GLN A 190 6.05 -35.64 -4.67
CA GLN A 190 6.17 -36.39 -5.92
C GLN A 190 4.84 -36.97 -6.45
N GLU A 191 3.83 -37.10 -5.58
CA GLU A 191 2.50 -37.65 -5.89
C GLU A 191 1.44 -36.57 -6.13
N TRP A 192 1.80 -35.29 -6.04
CA TRP A 192 0.86 -34.20 -6.25
C TRP A 192 0.30 -34.22 -7.67
N SER A 193 -1.03 -34.12 -7.75
CA SER A 193 -1.76 -33.90 -9.00
C SER A 193 -1.62 -32.45 -9.47
N ASP A 194 -1.96 -32.19 -10.73
CA ASP A 194 -1.93 -30.85 -11.31
C ASP A 194 -2.85 -29.88 -10.53
N GLU A 195 -4.01 -30.37 -10.06
CA GLU A 195 -4.93 -29.58 -9.22
C GLU A 195 -4.33 -29.25 -7.85
N THR A 196 -3.53 -30.16 -7.28
CA THR A 196 -2.85 -29.92 -6.01
C THR A 196 -1.78 -28.84 -6.18
N ILE A 197 -1.03 -28.88 -7.28
CA ILE A 197 -0.02 -27.88 -7.62
C ILE A 197 -0.67 -26.52 -7.84
N GLU A 198 -1.79 -26.46 -8.57
CA GLU A 198 -2.56 -25.23 -8.76
C GLU A 198 -3.03 -24.65 -7.43
N ARG A 199 -3.59 -25.47 -6.52
CA ARG A 199 -3.99 -25.03 -5.17
C ARG A 199 -2.82 -24.44 -4.38
N VAL A 200 -1.64 -25.05 -4.48
CA VAL A 200 -0.41 -24.54 -3.85
C VAL A 200 -0.01 -23.20 -4.44
N VAL A 201 -0.08 -23.03 -5.77
CA VAL A 201 0.22 -21.75 -6.44
C VAL A 201 -0.78 -20.66 -6.05
N VAL A 202 -2.07 -20.98 -5.99
CA VAL A 202 -3.11 -20.03 -5.54
C VAL A 202 -2.85 -19.58 -4.10
N ALA A 203 -2.58 -20.52 -3.19
CA ALA A 203 -2.27 -20.20 -1.79
C ALA A 203 -0.97 -19.38 -1.67
N PHE A 204 0.04 -19.69 -2.49
CA PHE A 204 1.26 -18.91 -2.56
C PHE A 204 1.01 -17.46 -3.00
N ILE A 205 0.18 -17.25 -4.01
CA ILE A 205 -0.16 -15.92 -4.50
C ILE A 205 -0.93 -15.13 -3.44
N ASP A 206 -1.90 -15.75 -2.77
CA ASP A 206 -2.68 -15.09 -1.72
C ASP A 206 -1.79 -14.63 -0.55
N GLU A 207 -0.74 -15.37 -0.21
CA GLU A 207 0.26 -14.97 0.80
C GLU A 207 1.28 -13.96 0.28
N LYS A 208 1.76 -14.15 -0.96
CA LYS A 208 2.85 -13.35 -1.51
C LYS A 208 2.39 -11.98 -2.02
N PHE A 209 1.17 -11.92 -2.55
CA PHE A 209 0.58 -10.75 -3.18
C PHE A 209 -0.76 -10.40 -2.53
N PRO A 210 -0.78 -10.10 -1.22
CA PRO A 210 -2.01 -9.65 -0.60
C PRO A 210 -2.47 -8.38 -1.32
N THR A 211 -3.75 -8.34 -1.69
CA THR A 211 -4.28 -7.39 -2.66
C THR A 211 -5.42 -6.55 -2.07
N VAL A 212 -5.31 -5.24 -2.22
CA VAL A 212 -6.40 -4.28 -1.96
C VAL A 212 -7.14 -3.98 -3.25
N LEU A 213 -8.46 -4.08 -3.22
CA LEU A 213 -9.35 -3.68 -4.29
C LEU A 213 -9.70 -2.20 -4.13
N ALA A 214 -9.07 -1.35 -4.93
CA ALA A 214 -9.42 0.05 -5.07
C ALA A 214 -10.56 0.18 -6.09
N LEU A 215 -11.80 0.15 -5.60
CA LEU A 215 -13.01 0.31 -6.38
C LEU A 215 -13.15 1.78 -6.78
N ASN A 216 -12.63 2.11 -7.95
CA ASN A 216 -12.44 3.47 -8.42
C ASN A 216 -13.61 3.96 -9.29
N LYS A 217 -13.76 5.28 -9.40
CA LYS A 217 -14.85 5.99 -10.09
C LYS A 217 -16.21 5.87 -9.40
N ILE A 218 -16.19 5.92 -8.07
CA ILE A 218 -17.42 5.95 -7.25
C ILE A 218 -18.28 7.20 -7.47
N ASP A 219 -17.72 8.23 -8.10
CA ASP A 219 -18.43 9.42 -8.57
C ASP A 219 -19.40 9.14 -9.73
N HIS A 220 -19.36 7.94 -10.33
CA HIS A 220 -20.27 7.55 -11.40
C HIS A 220 -21.59 7.00 -10.86
N PRO A 221 -22.77 7.40 -11.41
CA PRO A 221 -24.08 6.93 -10.95
C PRO A 221 -24.26 5.41 -10.94
N ASP A 222 -23.65 4.71 -11.90
CA ASP A 222 -23.76 3.25 -12.02
C ASP A 222 -22.85 2.47 -11.04
N ALA A 223 -22.01 3.16 -10.27
CA ALA A 223 -21.02 2.51 -9.41
C ALA A 223 -21.65 1.64 -8.32
N ASP A 224 -22.76 2.07 -7.72
CA ASP A 224 -23.37 1.42 -6.55
C ASP A 224 -23.76 -0.04 -6.78
N LYS A 225 -24.30 -0.31 -7.97
CA LYS A 225 -24.73 -1.66 -8.35
C LYS A 225 -23.52 -2.60 -8.41
N ASN A 226 -22.41 -2.14 -8.99
CA ASN A 226 -21.19 -2.92 -9.14
C ASN A 226 -20.46 -3.08 -7.80
N ILE A 227 -20.38 -2.01 -7.00
CA ILE A 227 -19.86 -2.06 -5.64
C ILE A 227 -20.61 -3.10 -4.81
N SER A 228 -21.96 -3.04 -4.81
CA SER A 228 -22.80 -3.97 -4.06
C SER A 228 -22.62 -5.42 -4.50
N LYS A 229 -22.36 -5.66 -5.79
CA LYS A 229 -22.08 -7.00 -6.30
C LYS A 229 -20.73 -7.52 -5.83
N ILE A 230 -19.69 -6.69 -5.92
CA ILE A 230 -18.32 -7.05 -5.53
C ILE A 230 -18.23 -7.28 -4.01
N ALA A 231 -18.83 -6.38 -3.22
CA ALA A 231 -18.82 -6.44 -1.75
C ALA A 231 -19.52 -7.68 -1.16
N LYS A 232 -20.38 -8.38 -1.92
CA LYS A 232 -21.01 -9.64 -1.49
C LYS A 232 -20.08 -10.84 -1.53
N VAL A 233 -19.01 -10.78 -2.32
CA VAL A 233 -18.13 -11.92 -2.61
C VAL A 233 -16.73 -11.71 -2.05
N GLN A 234 -16.28 -10.45 -2.01
CA GLN A 234 -14.95 -10.09 -1.56
C GLN A 234 -14.94 -9.78 -0.06
N ASP A 235 -13.79 -10.00 0.57
CA ASP A 235 -13.55 -9.61 1.96
C ASP A 235 -13.69 -8.09 2.10
N PRO A 236 -14.56 -7.56 2.98
CA PRO A 236 -14.68 -6.13 3.26
C PRO A 236 -13.35 -5.48 3.64
N GLN A 237 -12.42 -6.20 4.26
CA GLN A 237 -11.09 -5.69 4.60
C GLN A 237 -10.17 -5.55 3.38
N SER A 238 -10.46 -6.19 2.26
CA SER A 238 -9.71 -5.97 1.02
C SER A 238 -10.24 -4.81 0.18
N ILE A 239 -11.45 -4.31 0.44
CA ILE A 239 -12.10 -3.30 -0.39
C ILE A 239 -11.87 -1.88 0.15
N VAL A 240 -11.59 -0.96 -0.77
CA VAL A 240 -11.67 0.49 -0.55
C VAL A 240 -12.39 1.14 -1.73
N LEU A 241 -13.40 1.96 -1.42
CA LEU A 241 -14.11 2.79 -2.39
C LEU A 241 -13.30 4.06 -2.64
N CYS A 242 -13.04 4.44 -3.89
CA CYS A 242 -12.31 5.66 -4.19
C CYS A 242 -12.73 6.41 -5.46
N SER A 243 -12.43 7.70 -5.52
CA SER A 243 -12.50 8.54 -6.71
C SER A 243 -11.18 9.27 -6.89
N ALA A 244 -10.27 8.68 -7.66
CA ALA A 244 -8.96 9.27 -7.93
C ALA A 244 -9.07 10.61 -8.68
N ILE A 245 -10.08 10.77 -9.55
CA ILE A 245 -10.29 12.03 -10.27
C ILE A 245 -10.74 13.16 -9.34
N SER A 246 -11.59 12.85 -8.36
CA SER A 246 -12.03 13.79 -7.34
C SER A 246 -10.85 14.24 -6.47
N GLU A 247 -10.00 13.31 -6.05
CA GLU A 247 -8.79 13.62 -5.29
C GLU A 247 -7.85 14.55 -6.04
N VAL A 248 -7.53 14.25 -7.31
CA VAL A 248 -6.67 15.10 -8.14
C VAL A 248 -7.28 16.50 -8.31
N PHE A 249 -8.59 16.59 -8.46
CA PHE A 249 -9.30 17.86 -8.58
C PHE A 249 -9.22 18.69 -7.29
N LEU A 250 -9.51 18.10 -6.13
CA LEU A 250 -9.43 18.78 -4.83
C LEU A 250 -8.00 19.27 -4.54
N ARG A 251 -6.99 18.42 -4.74
CA ARG A 251 -5.57 18.79 -4.57
C ARG A 251 -5.18 19.96 -5.47
N LYS A 252 -5.64 19.96 -6.72
CA LYS A 252 -5.37 21.05 -7.67
C LYS A 252 -5.99 22.36 -7.19
N LEU A 253 -7.24 22.35 -6.73
CA LEU A 253 -7.91 23.54 -6.21
C LEU A 253 -7.24 24.07 -4.94
N ALA A 254 -6.87 23.19 -4.02
CA ALA A 254 -6.15 23.57 -2.81
C ALA A 254 -4.81 24.22 -3.13
N LYS A 255 -4.03 23.63 -4.04
CA LYS A 255 -2.75 24.20 -4.51
C LYS A 255 -2.91 25.56 -5.19
N GLN A 256 -4.02 25.78 -5.88
CA GLN A 256 -4.32 27.05 -6.54
C GLN A 256 -4.88 28.12 -5.59
N GLY A 257 -5.20 27.74 -4.34
CA GLY A 257 -5.76 28.61 -3.31
C GLY A 257 -7.25 28.86 -3.47
N TYR A 258 -8.01 27.94 -4.07
CA TYR A 258 -9.47 28.07 -4.20
C TYR A 258 -10.23 27.45 -3.02
N ILE A 259 -9.64 26.42 -2.40
CA ILE A 259 -10.24 25.71 -1.26
C ILE A 259 -9.17 25.42 -0.22
N LYS A 260 -9.61 25.20 1.02
CA LYS A 260 -8.80 24.55 2.06
C LYS A 260 -9.19 23.08 2.09
N TYR A 261 -8.21 22.21 1.85
CA TYR A 261 -8.42 20.76 1.82
C TYR A 261 -7.24 20.04 2.46
N VAL A 262 -7.54 19.05 3.29
CA VAL A 262 -6.57 18.12 3.86
C VAL A 262 -6.84 16.75 3.25
N GLU A 263 -5.79 16.08 2.76
CA GLU A 263 -5.92 14.78 2.10
C GLU A 263 -6.62 13.75 3.00
N GLY A 264 -7.60 13.04 2.43
CA GLY A 264 -8.41 12.06 3.16
C GLY A 264 -9.47 12.66 4.08
N SER A 265 -9.63 13.98 4.12
CA SER A 265 -10.74 14.67 4.78
C SER A 265 -12.08 14.40 4.09
N ASP A 266 -13.15 14.39 4.88
CA ASP A 266 -14.55 14.40 4.46
C ASP A 266 -15.08 15.81 4.17
N PHE A 267 -14.36 16.85 4.58
CA PHE A 267 -14.74 18.24 4.37
C PHE A 267 -13.70 19.03 3.57
N ILE A 268 -14.19 20.07 2.89
CA ILE A 268 -13.43 21.15 2.27
C ILE A 268 -14.03 22.47 2.72
N ASP A 269 -13.19 23.47 2.93
CA ASP A 269 -13.67 24.83 3.20
C ASP A 269 -13.48 25.68 1.94
N THR A 270 -14.56 26.32 1.49
CA THR A 270 -14.50 27.36 0.45
C THR A 270 -14.31 28.73 1.07
N ARG A 271 -14.05 29.74 0.23
CA ARG A 271 -13.97 31.14 0.68
C ARG A 271 -15.25 31.57 1.41
N GLU A 272 -16.42 31.19 0.89
CA GLU A 272 -17.73 31.53 1.44
C GLU A 272 -17.94 30.86 2.80
N ASP A 273 -17.63 29.56 2.91
CA ASP A 273 -17.73 28.82 4.17
C ASP A 273 -16.88 29.49 5.27
N LEU A 274 -15.65 29.93 4.94
CA LEU A 274 -14.76 30.60 5.89
C LEU A 274 -15.27 31.98 6.31
N ILE A 275 -15.89 32.73 5.39
CA ILE A 275 -16.55 34.01 5.71
C ILE A 275 -17.71 33.78 6.66
N ASP A 276 -18.54 32.77 6.41
CA ASP A 276 -19.66 32.42 7.27
C ASP A 276 -19.20 31.93 8.65
N MET A 277 -18.03 31.30 8.73
CA MET A 277 -17.36 30.93 9.98
C MET A 277 -16.66 32.09 10.70
N GLY A 278 -16.73 33.32 10.16
CA GLY A 278 -16.24 34.54 10.82
C GLY A 278 -14.84 34.99 10.41
N ASP A 279 -14.29 34.49 9.30
CA ASP A 279 -13.07 35.02 8.67
C ASP A 279 -13.42 35.98 7.53
N PRO A 280 -13.35 37.32 7.73
CA PRO A 280 -13.78 38.28 6.72
C PRO A 280 -12.98 38.23 5.40
N GLU A 281 -11.76 37.69 5.43
CA GLU A 281 -10.92 37.54 4.24
C GLU A 281 -11.14 36.19 3.54
N GLY A 282 -11.97 35.31 4.11
CA GLY A 282 -12.26 33.97 3.61
C GLY A 282 -11.01 33.09 3.53
N GLY A 283 -10.14 33.18 4.54
CA GLY A 283 -8.89 32.43 4.63
C GLY A 283 -7.85 32.79 3.57
N GLY A 284 -7.98 33.94 2.90
CA GLY A 284 -7.14 34.32 1.77
C GLY A 284 -7.39 33.47 0.50
N LEU A 285 -8.50 32.71 0.46
CA LEU A 285 -8.85 31.90 -0.70
C LEU A 285 -9.37 32.77 -1.85
N LYS A 286 -9.09 32.34 -3.08
CA LYS A 286 -9.60 32.97 -4.30
C LYS A 286 -11.07 32.68 -4.50
N GLU A 287 -11.78 33.64 -5.06
CA GLU A 287 -13.15 33.45 -5.51
C GLU A 287 -13.22 32.48 -6.70
N MET A 288 -14.22 31.58 -6.68
CA MET A 288 -14.47 30.62 -7.75
C MET A 288 -15.54 31.15 -8.70
N ASP A 289 -15.43 30.83 -9.99
CA ASP A 289 -16.53 31.07 -10.93
C ASP A 289 -17.71 30.10 -10.69
N GLU A 290 -18.88 30.45 -11.22
CA GLU A 290 -20.11 29.70 -11.00
C GLU A 290 -19.99 28.23 -11.47
N LYS A 291 -19.28 28.00 -12.58
CA LYS A 291 -19.07 26.65 -13.10
C LYS A 291 -18.21 25.81 -12.16
N LEU A 292 -17.19 26.40 -11.56
CA LEU A 292 -16.29 25.75 -10.63
C LEU A 292 -17.00 25.48 -9.30
N LYS A 293 -17.78 26.43 -8.78
CA LYS A 293 -18.63 26.23 -7.58
C LYS A 293 -19.55 25.04 -7.76
N ASN A 294 -20.30 25.01 -8.88
CA ASN A 294 -21.19 23.88 -9.18
C ASN A 294 -20.45 22.53 -9.26
N ARG A 295 -19.22 22.50 -9.77
CA ARG A 295 -18.41 21.26 -9.80
C ARG A 295 -17.95 20.82 -8.41
N VAL A 296 -17.60 21.78 -7.55
CA VAL A 296 -17.20 21.51 -6.16
C VAL A 296 -18.38 20.97 -5.35
N GLU A 297 -19.56 21.58 -5.47
CA GLU A 297 -20.77 21.11 -4.78
C GLU A 297 -21.20 19.71 -5.26
N ASN A 298 -21.22 19.46 -6.57
CA ASN A 298 -21.51 18.12 -7.09
C ASN A 298 -20.52 17.06 -6.55
N LEU A 299 -19.24 17.40 -6.41
CA LEU A 299 -18.25 16.49 -5.83
C LEU A 299 -18.51 16.27 -4.34
N LYS A 300 -18.81 17.33 -3.58
CA LYS A 300 -19.18 17.22 -2.16
C LYS A 300 -20.34 16.24 -1.98
N ASP A 301 -21.40 16.37 -2.77
CA ASP A 301 -22.58 15.51 -2.67
C ASP A 301 -22.31 14.07 -3.12
N LEU A 302 -21.74 13.89 -4.31
CA LEU A 302 -21.57 12.55 -4.91
C LEU A 302 -20.46 11.74 -4.23
N VAL A 303 -19.46 12.42 -3.65
CA VAL A 303 -18.25 11.77 -3.13
C VAL A 303 -18.09 11.97 -1.63
N LEU A 304 -17.88 13.21 -1.18
CA LEU A 304 -17.46 13.47 0.20
C LEU A 304 -18.56 13.17 1.23
N TYR A 305 -19.76 13.70 1.04
CA TYR A 305 -20.91 13.46 1.90
C TYR A 305 -21.32 11.99 1.87
N ARG A 306 -21.28 11.38 0.68
CA ARG A 306 -21.73 10.00 0.47
C ARG A 306 -20.78 8.94 1.02
N PHE A 307 -19.47 9.12 0.83
CA PHE A 307 -18.45 8.11 1.15
C PHE A 307 -17.48 8.53 2.26
N GLY A 308 -17.60 9.77 2.77
CA GLY A 308 -16.76 10.30 3.86
C GLY A 308 -15.33 10.64 3.46
N SER A 309 -14.96 10.51 2.18
CA SER A 309 -13.69 11.01 1.61
C SER A 309 -13.65 10.65 0.13
N THR A 310 -12.57 11.01 -0.56
CA THR A 310 -12.24 10.49 -1.89
C THR A 310 -11.75 9.05 -1.88
N GLY A 311 -11.43 8.49 -0.71
CA GLY A 311 -10.96 7.11 -0.55
C GLY A 311 -9.52 6.82 -0.96
N VAL A 312 -8.84 7.76 -1.65
CA VAL A 312 -7.48 7.53 -2.17
C VAL A 312 -6.51 7.27 -1.03
N VAL A 313 -6.49 8.12 0.01
CA VAL A 313 -5.60 7.94 1.18
C VAL A 313 -5.87 6.59 1.87
N GLN A 314 -7.14 6.18 1.93
CA GLN A 314 -7.59 4.93 2.52
C GLN A 314 -7.09 3.72 1.72
N VAL A 315 -6.96 3.80 0.39
CA VAL A 315 -6.40 2.72 -0.44
C VAL A 315 -4.98 2.40 0.01
N LEU A 316 -4.12 3.42 0.13
CA LEU A 316 -2.73 3.23 0.54
C LEU A 316 -2.62 2.80 2.01
N SER A 317 -3.47 3.37 2.87
CA SER A 317 -3.55 2.98 4.29
C SER A 317 -3.93 1.51 4.44
N ARG A 318 -4.93 1.04 3.69
CA ARG A 318 -5.35 -0.37 3.72
C ARG A 318 -4.26 -1.30 3.21
N ALA A 319 -3.53 -0.91 2.17
CA ALA A 319 -2.43 -1.72 1.66
C ALA A 319 -1.30 -1.85 2.70
N ALA A 320 -1.02 -0.78 3.44
CA ALA A 320 -0.08 -0.82 4.56
C ALA A 320 -0.57 -1.66 5.74
N GLU A 321 -1.87 -1.59 6.07
CA GLU A 321 -2.51 -2.41 7.12
C GLU A 321 -2.42 -3.90 6.81
N ILE A 322 -2.75 -4.30 5.58
CA ILE A 322 -2.68 -5.70 5.13
C ILE A 322 -1.24 -6.22 5.12
N LEU A 323 -0.27 -5.37 4.75
CA LEU A 323 1.15 -5.67 4.90
C LEU A 323 1.63 -5.73 6.36
N GLY A 324 0.79 -5.29 7.31
CA GLY A 324 1.14 -5.17 8.71
C GLY A 324 2.28 -4.19 8.95
N LEU A 325 2.35 -3.09 8.20
CA LEU A 325 3.42 -2.11 8.36
C LEU A 325 3.29 -1.38 9.70
N VAL A 326 4.42 -1.25 10.40
CA VAL A 326 4.55 -0.55 11.68
C VAL A 326 5.45 0.66 11.46
N ALA A 327 4.97 1.83 11.86
CA ALA A 327 5.76 3.07 11.86
C ALA A 327 6.64 3.14 13.10
N ILE A 328 7.95 3.27 12.90
CA ILE A 328 8.94 3.40 13.97
C ILE A 328 9.62 4.75 13.88
N PHE A 329 9.77 5.42 15.02
CA PHE A 329 10.28 6.77 15.16
C PHE A 329 11.65 6.76 15.84
N PRO A 330 12.75 6.59 15.07
CA PRO A 330 14.08 6.66 15.64
C PRO A 330 14.41 8.10 16.11
N VAL A 331 14.98 8.21 17.31
CA VAL A 331 15.38 9.48 17.93
C VAL A 331 16.79 9.37 18.50
N ARG A 332 17.55 10.47 18.54
CA ARG A 332 18.88 10.46 19.17
C ARG A 332 18.81 10.58 20.69
N ASN A 333 17.81 11.28 21.21
CA ASN A 333 17.58 11.43 22.65
C ASN A 333 16.12 11.08 22.96
N ILE A 334 15.92 10.11 23.85
CA ILE A 334 14.61 9.56 24.17
C ILE A 334 13.79 10.45 25.11
N HIS A 335 14.43 11.38 25.82
CA HIS A 335 13.77 12.33 26.72
C HIS A 335 13.31 13.59 26.00
N THR A 336 14.05 14.02 24.96
CA THR A 336 13.71 15.23 24.18
C THR A 336 13.13 14.92 22.82
N PHE A 337 13.17 13.66 22.36
CA PHE A 337 12.78 13.21 21.02
C PHE A 337 13.51 13.91 19.87
N ALA A 338 14.65 14.55 20.16
CA ALA A 338 15.45 15.27 19.19
C ALA A 338 16.34 14.31 18.37
N SER A 339 16.54 14.64 17.09
CA SER A 339 17.45 13.92 16.19
C SER A 339 18.82 14.60 16.03
N GLY A 340 19.15 15.65 16.81
CA GLY A 340 20.41 16.39 16.74
C GLY A 340 20.81 17.07 18.06
N THR A 341 21.99 17.70 18.09
CA THR A 341 22.48 18.48 19.24
C THR A 341 21.76 19.83 19.30
N GLY A 342 20.69 19.90 20.11
CA GLY A 342 19.96 21.12 20.43
C GLY A 342 18.44 20.99 20.27
N ALA A 343 17.68 21.45 21.26
CA ALA A 343 16.21 21.47 21.25
C ALA A 343 15.62 22.42 20.20
N ALA A 344 16.43 23.33 19.64
CA ALA A 344 16.02 24.30 18.62
C ALA A 344 15.74 23.67 17.24
N ASN A 345 16.00 22.37 17.05
CA ASN A 345 15.97 21.73 15.74
C ASN A 345 14.75 20.84 15.47
N GLY A 346 13.74 20.81 16.33
CA GLY A 346 12.51 20.01 16.14
C GLY A 346 12.64 18.53 16.52
N VAL A 347 11.51 17.88 16.76
CA VAL A 347 11.40 16.51 17.28
C VAL A 347 10.85 15.54 16.23
N PHE A 348 11.07 14.23 16.46
CA PHE A 348 10.57 13.15 15.61
C PHE A 348 10.90 13.36 14.12
N LYS A 349 12.16 13.65 13.78
CA LYS A 349 12.52 13.98 12.39
C LYS A 349 12.38 12.80 11.44
N ASP A 350 12.61 11.60 11.94
CA ASP A 350 12.68 10.39 11.13
C ASP A 350 11.54 9.45 11.48
N CYS A 351 11.08 8.70 10.49
CA CYS A 351 10.10 7.64 10.64
C CYS A 351 10.38 6.59 9.56
N VAL A 352 10.46 5.33 9.96
CA VAL A 352 10.69 4.20 9.07
C VAL A 352 9.55 3.20 9.19
N LEU A 353 9.20 2.56 8.08
CA LEU A 353 8.21 1.49 8.05
C LEU A 353 8.91 0.14 8.11
N VAL A 354 8.45 -0.73 9.01
CA VAL A 354 8.90 -2.13 9.11
C VAL A 354 7.71 -3.08 9.09
N LYS A 355 7.93 -4.34 8.73
CA LYS A 355 6.84 -5.33 8.70
C LYS A 355 6.46 -5.76 10.13
N LYS A 356 5.23 -6.23 10.31
CA LYS A 356 4.77 -6.84 11.56
C LYS A 356 5.74 -7.95 11.99
N ASN A 357 5.93 -8.09 13.30
CA ASN A 357 6.87 -9.04 13.91
C ASN A 357 8.36 -8.74 13.64
N SER A 358 8.70 -7.57 13.08
CA SER A 358 10.10 -7.14 13.03
C SER A 358 10.63 -6.96 14.45
N THR A 359 11.88 -7.34 14.65
CA THR A 359 12.57 -7.16 15.92
C THR A 359 13.16 -5.76 16.03
N VAL A 360 13.51 -5.33 17.24
CA VAL A 360 14.26 -4.09 17.47
C VAL A 360 15.61 -4.13 16.74
N GLY A 361 16.26 -5.30 16.67
CA GLY A 361 17.47 -5.54 15.89
C GLY A 361 17.27 -5.31 14.39
N ASP A 362 16.12 -5.69 13.82
CA ASP A 362 15.78 -5.41 12.42
C ASP A 362 15.64 -3.92 12.15
N VAL A 363 15.00 -3.18 13.06
CA VAL A 363 14.90 -1.72 12.97
C VAL A 363 16.29 -1.09 13.06
N ALA A 364 17.11 -1.54 14.02
CA ALA A 364 18.49 -1.11 14.19
C ALA A 364 19.29 -1.25 12.90
N ARG A 365 19.28 -2.43 12.27
CA ARG A 365 19.94 -2.66 10.98
C ARG A 365 19.38 -1.79 9.85
N LYS A 366 18.06 -1.53 9.84
CA LYS A 366 17.43 -0.67 8.84
C LYS A 366 17.87 0.79 8.98
N VAL A 367 17.96 1.30 10.21
CA VAL A 367 18.26 2.71 10.49
C VAL A 367 19.76 2.98 10.49
N MET A 368 20.56 2.07 11.05
CA MET A 368 21.98 2.26 11.32
C MET A 368 22.90 1.47 10.37
N GLY A 369 22.36 0.55 9.56
CA GLY A 369 23.16 -0.37 8.76
C GLY A 369 23.93 -1.37 9.62
N ASP A 370 25.18 -1.66 9.27
CA ASP A 370 26.05 -2.61 9.97
C ASP A 370 26.86 -1.97 11.12
N VAL A 371 26.45 -0.78 11.58
CA VAL A 371 27.12 -0.07 12.67
C VAL A 371 26.91 -0.80 14.00
N PRO A 372 27.97 -1.11 14.77
CA PRO A 372 27.84 -1.78 16.08
C PRO A 372 27.01 -0.95 17.06
N ILE A 373 26.00 -1.58 17.66
CA ILE A 373 25.13 -0.96 18.65
C ILE A 373 25.58 -1.41 20.04
N ALA A 374 25.92 -0.46 20.91
CA ALA A 374 26.24 -0.74 22.31
C ALA A 374 24.98 -1.08 23.10
N TYR A 375 23.89 -0.33 22.88
CA TYR A 375 22.60 -0.58 23.48
C TYR A 375 21.48 0.24 22.84
N ILE A 376 20.23 -0.13 23.16
CA ILE A 376 19.02 0.48 22.63
C ILE A 376 18.13 0.97 23.79
N GLU A 377 17.61 2.19 23.66
CA GLU A 377 16.67 2.79 24.61
C GLU A 377 15.29 2.94 23.95
N GLY A 378 14.25 2.51 24.67
CA GLY A 378 12.85 2.75 24.34
C GLY A 378 12.27 3.94 25.10
N ALA A 379 11.05 4.36 24.73
CA ALA A 379 10.34 5.46 25.39
C ALA A 379 10.37 5.33 26.93
N GLY A 380 10.72 6.43 27.61
CA GLY A 380 10.92 6.42 29.07
C GLY A 380 12.34 6.04 29.52
N GLY A 381 13.28 5.80 28.60
CA GLY A 381 14.68 5.48 28.92
C GLY A 381 14.91 4.01 29.32
N THR A 382 13.97 3.13 29.01
CA THR A 382 14.07 1.70 29.30
C THR A 382 15.05 1.02 28.33
N ARG A 383 15.83 0.06 28.83
CA ARG A 383 16.68 -0.78 27.98
C ARG A 383 15.82 -1.80 27.26
N VAL A 384 16.05 -1.94 25.95
CA VAL A 384 15.28 -2.83 25.09
C VAL A 384 16.24 -3.84 24.46
N SER A 385 15.87 -5.12 24.49
CA SER A 385 16.61 -6.18 23.81
C SER A 385 16.43 -6.08 22.30
N GLU A 386 17.44 -6.50 21.54
CA GLU A 386 17.33 -6.59 20.08
C GLU A 386 16.26 -7.59 19.63
N ASP A 387 15.98 -8.62 20.43
CA ASP A 387 15.01 -9.67 20.12
C ASP A 387 13.54 -9.26 20.36
N GLU A 388 13.30 -8.10 20.99
CA GLU A 388 11.94 -7.63 21.26
C GLU A 388 11.22 -7.25 19.96
N ILE A 389 9.93 -7.57 19.88
CA ILE A 389 9.11 -7.26 18.71
C ILE A 389 8.60 -5.82 18.81
N VAL A 390 8.74 -5.06 17.72
CA VAL A 390 8.19 -3.71 17.62
C VAL A 390 6.72 -3.73 17.20
N SER A 391 5.93 -2.83 17.79
CA SER A 391 4.55 -2.58 17.39
C SER A 391 4.16 -1.14 17.71
N THR A 392 3.12 -0.61 17.07
CA THR A 392 2.59 0.71 17.43
C THR A 392 2.27 0.76 18.93
N GLY A 393 2.75 1.77 19.64
CA GLY A 393 2.62 1.89 21.09
C GLY A 393 3.72 1.21 21.91
N LYS A 394 4.45 0.23 21.35
CA LYS A 394 5.44 -0.59 22.07
C LYS A 394 6.73 -0.71 21.27
N TYR A 395 7.80 -0.11 21.78
CA TYR A 395 9.11 -0.05 21.11
C TYR A 395 9.05 0.60 19.72
N ASP A 396 8.08 1.50 19.51
CA ASP A 396 7.93 2.28 18.28
C ASP A 396 8.68 3.62 18.34
N ILE A 397 9.31 3.95 19.46
CA ILE A 397 10.25 5.07 19.61
C ILE A 397 11.54 4.50 20.17
N LEU A 398 12.61 4.58 19.39
CA LEU A 398 13.88 3.92 19.69
C LEU A 398 15.04 4.89 19.57
N SER A 399 16.00 4.77 20.49
CA SER A 399 17.30 5.44 20.40
C SER A 399 18.42 4.41 20.37
N PHE A 400 19.19 4.40 19.29
CA PHE A 400 20.31 3.50 19.10
C PHE A 400 21.60 4.18 19.54
N LYS A 401 22.32 3.59 20.50
CA LYS A 401 23.62 4.10 20.95
C LYS A 401 24.72 3.25 20.34
N VAL A 402 25.56 3.90 19.54
CA VAL A 402 26.66 3.25 18.81
C VAL A 402 27.79 2.89 19.77
N GLY A 403 28.31 1.68 19.63
CA GLY A 403 29.53 1.23 20.32
C GLY A 403 30.77 1.91 19.73
N ARG A 404 31.78 2.14 20.56
CA ARG A 404 33.07 2.67 20.10
C ARG A 404 33.81 1.67 19.23
#